data_AF-A0A6M6E317-F1
#
_entry.id   AF-A0A6M6E317-F1
#
_cell.length_a   1.000
_cell.length_b   1.000
_cell.length_c   1.000
_cell.angle_alpha   90.00
_cell.angle_beta   90.00
_cell.angle_gamma   90.00
#
_symmetry.space_group_name_H-M   'P 1'
#
loop_
_entity.id
_entity.type
_entity.pdbx_description
1 polymer ?
#
loop_
_entity_poly.entity_id
_entity_poly.type
_entity_poly.pdbx_seq_one_letter_code
_entity_poly.pdbx_strand_id
1 'polypeptide(L)'
;MNLAKLKDTAELFKRVRDENDLSKTALAKRINSSVPYLSSIESKKKVPGENLLARLASEFSIDLEECLALIEPSKQSIGKNNVKRGRKKKLEGKPQQKVIELHKEKEEVVLSAIKNVSTLFKTVRKSNNLTLTKMQAQINSPASYLSSIENGNKIPGKRLVTKLAQTFNLPLDQCLQIAGFSIDMEKTTKKQEKAKKLETKSSNKQELVTGSEMSVVKEAVTEQAGLELKEIPSEEIKKEKKVSQSKQLDRKKEHTAIKAVNLADLNYSKVAKGEFELSGGKSFVADLNLLMANMESESSSYEFTFIVDVESNQTVKVKISQGIIAVESGKKKQWILQ
;
A
#
# COMPACT_ATOMS: atom_id res chain seq x y z
N MET A 1 32.94 -9.80 -4.52
CA MET A 1 33.45 -10.41 -3.26
C MET A 1 33.91 -11.82 -3.57
N ASN A 2 35.08 -12.30 -3.11
CA ASN A 2 35.56 -13.65 -3.43
C ASN A 2 35.21 -14.63 -2.30
N LEU A 3 34.12 -15.38 -2.48
CA LEU A 3 33.50 -16.23 -1.45
C LEU A 3 34.26 -17.53 -1.17
N ALA A 4 35.07 -18.00 -2.13
CA ALA A 4 35.84 -19.24 -1.99
C ALA A 4 36.85 -19.25 -0.84
N LYS A 5 37.18 -18.07 -0.27
CA LYS A 5 38.10 -17.93 0.86
C LYS A 5 37.41 -17.98 2.23
N LEU A 6 36.09 -17.93 2.28
CA LEU A 6 35.33 -17.86 3.53
C LEU A 6 35.09 -19.27 4.08
N LYS A 7 35.35 -19.44 5.38
CA LYS A 7 35.25 -20.76 6.04
C LYS A 7 33.83 -21.09 6.49
N ASP A 8 33.05 -20.07 6.80
CA ASP A 8 31.69 -20.22 7.30
C ASP A 8 30.81 -19.00 7.02
N THR A 9 29.51 -19.17 7.28
CA THR A 9 28.55 -18.09 7.16
C THR A 9 28.85 -16.94 8.11
N ALA A 10 29.50 -17.15 9.25
CA ALA A 10 29.78 -16.06 10.19
C ALA A 10 30.81 -15.08 9.63
N GLU A 11 31.85 -15.57 8.96
CA GLU A 11 32.82 -14.75 8.23
C GLU A 11 32.17 -14.02 7.06
N LEU A 12 31.20 -14.64 6.36
CA LEU A 12 30.41 -13.98 5.32
C LEU A 12 29.72 -12.71 5.85
N PHE A 13 28.95 -12.81 6.93
CA PHE A 13 28.23 -11.65 7.48
C PHE A 13 29.18 -10.55 7.96
N LYS A 14 30.31 -10.91 8.59
CA LYS A 14 31.31 -9.92 9.02
C LYS A 14 31.92 -9.20 7.83
N ARG A 15 32.31 -9.94 6.80
CA ARG A 15 32.98 -9.39 5.63
C ARG A 15 32.04 -8.52 4.79
N VAL A 16 30.77 -8.91 4.62
CA VAL A 16 29.76 -8.06 3.97
C VAL A 16 29.60 -6.75 4.74
N ARG A 17 29.60 -6.81 6.06
CA ARG A 17 29.49 -5.63 6.92
C ARG A 17 30.71 -4.71 6.77
N ASP A 18 31.91 -5.28 6.82
CA ASP A 18 33.16 -4.53 6.77
C ASP A 18 33.43 -3.95 5.35
N GLU A 19 33.10 -4.67 4.28
CA GLU A 19 33.25 -4.16 2.89
C GLU A 19 32.26 -3.04 2.54
N ASN A 20 31.17 -2.90 3.29
CA ASN A 20 30.14 -1.89 3.05
C ASN A 20 30.08 -0.80 4.15
N ASP A 21 31.05 -0.79 5.07
CA ASP A 21 31.09 0.13 6.22
C ASP A 21 29.78 0.17 7.04
N LEU A 22 29.11 -0.98 7.17
CA LEU A 22 27.83 -1.07 7.85
C LEU A 22 28.00 -1.35 9.35
N SER A 23 27.12 -0.77 10.16
CA SER A 23 26.91 -1.25 11.53
C SER A 23 26.03 -2.50 11.54
N LYS A 24 26.09 -3.32 12.60
CA LYS A 24 25.21 -4.50 12.72
C LYS A 24 23.73 -4.14 12.67
N THR A 25 23.38 -2.97 13.21
CA THR A 25 22.01 -2.42 13.19
C THR A 25 21.59 -2.03 11.77
N ALA A 26 22.48 -1.40 10.99
CA ALA A 26 22.21 -1.04 9.60
C ALA A 26 22.04 -2.29 8.72
N LEU A 27 22.93 -3.27 8.85
CA LEU A 27 22.83 -4.54 8.12
C LEU A 27 21.52 -5.27 8.47
N ALA A 28 21.16 -5.34 9.76
CA ALA A 28 19.92 -5.96 10.23
C ALA A 28 18.68 -5.35 9.56
N LYS A 29 18.63 -4.02 9.48
CA LYS A 29 17.52 -3.31 8.84
C LYS A 29 17.43 -3.61 7.34
N ARG A 30 18.56 -3.57 6.61
CA ARG A 30 18.59 -3.83 5.16
C ARG A 30 18.07 -5.22 4.81
N ILE A 31 18.56 -6.26 5.48
CA ILE A 31 18.13 -7.65 5.20
C ILE A 31 16.84 -8.06 5.95
N ASN A 32 16.16 -7.10 6.59
CA ASN A 32 14.94 -7.29 7.36
C ASN A 32 15.06 -8.42 8.41
N SER A 33 16.04 -8.30 9.29
CA SER A 33 16.37 -9.23 10.37
C SER A 33 16.56 -8.50 11.70
N SER A 34 16.63 -9.25 12.81
CA SER A 34 16.87 -8.66 14.13
C SER A 34 18.37 -8.64 14.47
N VAL A 35 18.82 -7.55 15.11
CA VAL A 35 20.21 -7.38 15.56
C VAL A 35 20.68 -8.51 16.48
N PRO A 36 19.87 -9.01 17.45
CA PRO A 36 20.28 -10.14 18.28
C PRO A 36 20.48 -11.43 17.48
N TYR A 37 19.69 -11.64 16.42
CA TYR A 37 19.81 -12.82 15.57
C TYR A 37 21.10 -12.76 14.73
N LEU A 38 21.39 -11.63 14.10
CA LEU A 38 22.67 -11.40 13.41
C LEU A 38 23.87 -11.59 14.33
N SER A 39 23.81 -11.03 15.56
CA SER A 39 24.87 -11.22 16.56
C SER A 39 25.07 -12.70 16.91
N SER A 40 23.98 -13.49 16.95
CA SER A 40 24.04 -14.94 17.18
C SER A 40 24.66 -15.70 16.00
N ILE A 41 24.47 -15.23 14.77
CA ILE A 41 25.07 -15.80 13.56
C ILE A 41 26.57 -15.49 13.50
N GLU A 42 26.97 -14.23 13.66
CA GLU A 42 28.39 -13.81 13.64
C GLU A 42 29.21 -14.44 14.78
N SER A 43 28.57 -14.79 15.90
CA SER A 43 29.19 -15.51 17.02
C SER A 43 29.13 -17.04 16.86
N LYS A 44 28.69 -17.55 15.71
CA LYS A 44 28.56 -18.99 15.39
C LYS A 44 27.62 -19.75 16.34
N LYS A 45 26.76 -19.06 17.08
CA LYS A 45 25.77 -19.67 18.01
C LYS A 45 24.53 -20.19 17.28
N LYS A 46 24.18 -19.59 16.14
CA LYS A 46 23.03 -19.97 15.31
C LYS A 46 23.43 -20.02 13.84
N VAL A 47 22.84 -20.97 13.12
CA VAL A 47 22.96 -21.07 11.66
C VAL A 47 21.88 -20.15 11.03
N PRO A 48 22.24 -19.33 10.02
CA PRO A 48 21.26 -18.53 9.29
C PRO A 48 20.33 -19.44 8.48
N GLY A 49 19.04 -19.08 8.39
CA GLY A 49 18.11 -19.77 7.49
C GLY A 49 18.28 -19.33 6.04
N GLU A 50 17.86 -20.19 5.10
CA GLU A 50 17.89 -19.94 3.64
C GLU A 50 17.26 -18.60 3.25
N ASN A 51 16.08 -18.27 3.78
CA ASN A 51 15.42 -16.99 3.52
C ASN A 51 16.27 -15.76 3.88
N LEU A 52 17.10 -15.85 4.92
CA LEU A 52 17.98 -14.74 5.32
C LEU A 52 19.14 -14.59 4.33
N LEU A 53 19.69 -15.72 3.87
CA LEU A 53 20.77 -15.74 2.88
C LEU A 53 20.28 -15.29 1.52
N ALA A 54 19.07 -15.66 1.10
CA ALA A 54 18.45 -15.16 -0.13
C ALA A 54 18.29 -13.63 -0.12
N ARG A 55 17.88 -13.05 1.02
CA ARG A 55 17.80 -11.58 1.17
C ARG A 55 19.17 -10.93 1.13
N LEU A 56 20.16 -11.52 1.80
CA LEU A 56 21.53 -11.01 1.79
C LEU A 56 22.14 -11.10 0.38
N ALA A 57 21.91 -12.22 -0.33
CA ALA A 57 22.32 -12.43 -1.71
C ALA A 57 21.72 -11.38 -2.64
N SER A 58 20.41 -11.17 -2.56
CA SER A 58 19.70 -10.16 -3.35
C SER A 58 20.17 -8.73 -3.06
N GLU A 59 20.41 -8.38 -1.79
CA GLU A 59 20.76 -7.00 -1.39
C GLU A 59 22.19 -6.63 -1.79
N PHE A 60 23.12 -7.57 -1.71
CA PHE A 60 24.55 -7.33 -1.96
C PHE A 60 25.05 -7.92 -3.28
N SER A 61 24.14 -8.38 -4.15
CA SER A 61 24.46 -9.01 -5.44
C SER A 61 25.47 -10.16 -5.30
N ILE A 62 25.24 -11.00 -4.29
CA ILE A 62 26.05 -12.18 -3.99
C ILE A 62 25.32 -13.41 -4.52
N ASP A 63 26.04 -14.41 -5.04
CA ASP A 63 25.42 -15.63 -5.52
C ASP A 63 24.82 -16.45 -4.37
N LEU A 64 23.58 -16.92 -4.56
CA LEU A 64 22.84 -17.66 -3.54
C LEU A 64 23.41 -19.06 -3.35
N GLU A 65 23.83 -19.71 -4.44
CA GLU A 65 24.40 -21.06 -4.39
C GLU A 65 25.69 -21.08 -3.56
N GLU A 66 26.57 -20.10 -3.76
CA GLU A 66 27.79 -19.94 -2.96
C GLU A 66 27.46 -19.67 -1.48
N CYS A 67 26.42 -18.89 -1.18
CA CYS A 67 25.97 -18.66 0.21
C CYS A 67 25.44 -19.95 0.87
N LEU A 68 24.71 -20.77 0.12
CA LEU A 68 24.16 -22.05 0.60
C LEU A 68 25.27 -23.10 0.81
N ALA A 69 26.28 -23.11 -0.05
CA ALA A 69 27.44 -24.00 0.09
C ALA A 69 28.20 -23.78 1.41
N LEU A 70 28.12 -22.59 2.02
CA LEU A 70 28.72 -22.30 3.32
C LEU A 70 27.92 -22.85 4.52
N ILE A 71 26.69 -23.32 4.33
CA ILE A 71 25.82 -23.83 5.41
C ILE A 71 26.19 -25.27 5.80
N GLU A 72 26.82 -26.07 4.93
CA GLU A 72 27.10 -27.49 5.19
C GLU A 72 28.51 -27.91 4.72
N PRO A 73 29.23 -28.76 5.51
CA PRO A 73 28.95 -30.21 5.45
C PRO A 73 28.90 -31.02 6.78
N SER A 74 29.14 -30.49 7.99
CA SER A 74 29.41 -31.37 9.16
C SER A 74 28.58 -31.20 10.45
N LYS A 75 27.60 -30.28 10.53
CA LYS A 75 27.01 -29.89 11.84
C LYS A 75 25.48 -29.68 11.89
N GLN A 76 24.70 -30.54 11.25
CA GLN A 76 23.33 -30.80 11.75
C GLN A 76 23.33 -31.55 13.11
N SER A 77 24.49 -31.94 13.65
CA SER A 77 24.63 -32.66 14.93
C SER A 77 24.92 -31.76 16.15
N ILE A 78 24.62 -30.46 16.12
CA ILE A 78 24.77 -29.62 17.31
C ILE A 78 23.63 -29.93 18.30
N GLY A 79 23.91 -30.88 19.19
CA GLY A 79 23.57 -30.80 20.61
C GLY A 79 22.09 -30.67 20.95
N LYS A 80 21.35 -31.78 20.84
CA LYS A 80 20.22 -32.03 21.75
C LYS A 80 20.79 -32.14 23.17
N ASN A 81 21.07 -31.01 23.81
CA ASN A 81 21.35 -30.98 25.23
C ASN A 81 20.08 -31.43 25.95
N ASN A 82 20.09 -32.69 26.36
CA ASN A 82 19.13 -33.34 27.25
C ASN A 82 19.10 -32.59 28.59
N VAL A 83 18.37 -31.48 28.64
CA VAL A 83 17.98 -30.90 29.92
C VAL A 83 16.85 -31.78 30.45
N LYS A 84 17.22 -32.81 31.23
CA LYS A 84 16.31 -33.52 32.13
C LYS A 84 15.75 -32.51 33.13
N ARG A 85 14.64 -31.85 32.80
CA ARG A 85 13.80 -31.12 33.77
C ARG A 85 12.50 -31.89 33.95
N GLY A 86 12.38 -32.45 35.15
CA GLY A 86 11.20 -33.18 35.58
C GLY A 86 9.95 -32.28 35.64
N ARG A 87 8.81 -32.92 35.35
CA ARG A 87 7.45 -32.64 35.84
C ARG A 87 7.06 -31.15 36.01
N LYS A 88 6.17 -30.67 35.13
CA LYS A 88 4.72 -30.58 35.44
C LYS A 88 3.92 -30.23 34.17
N LYS A 89 2.82 -30.97 33.99
CA LYS A 89 1.75 -30.79 33.00
C LYS A 89 1.28 -29.32 32.94
N LYS A 90 1.17 -28.75 31.73
CA LYS A 90 0.05 -27.85 31.38
C LYS A 90 -0.11 -27.69 29.85
N LEU A 91 -1.29 -28.12 29.41
CA LEU A 91 -2.07 -27.86 28.19
C LEU A 91 -1.44 -27.19 26.95
N GLU A 92 -1.55 -27.94 25.85
CA GLU A 92 -2.02 -27.56 24.51
C GLU A 92 -1.64 -26.18 23.94
N GLY A 93 -0.61 -26.18 23.08
CA GLY A 93 -0.34 -25.12 22.10
C GLY A 93 0.06 -25.74 20.77
N LYS A 94 -0.79 -25.55 19.76
CA LYS A 94 -0.69 -26.13 18.41
C LYS A 94 0.67 -25.87 17.72
N PRO A 95 1.17 -26.80 16.89
CA PRO A 95 2.42 -26.60 16.15
C PRO A 95 2.22 -25.54 15.06
N GLN A 96 3.04 -24.48 15.10
CA GLN A 96 3.15 -23.52 14.01
C GLN A 96 3.85 -24.20 12.83
N GLN A 97 3.08 -24.51 11.79
CA GLN A 97 3.60 -24.98 10.51
C GLN A 97 4.46 -23.88 9.87
N LYS A 98 5.74 -24.19 9.68
CA LYS A 98 6.66 -23.38 8.87
C LYS A 98 6.16 -23.38 7.42
N VAL A 99 5.81 -22.20 6.92
CA VAL A 99 5.43 -21.96 5.53
C VAL A 99 6.72 -21.95 4.70
N ILE A 100 6.94 -23.04 3.97
CA ILE A 100 7.92 -23.13 2.89
C ILE A 100 7.22 -22.46 1.69
N GLU A 101 7.65 -21.26 1.31
CA GLU A 101 7.18 -20.58 0.08
C GLU A 101 7.87 -21.25 -1.13
N LEU A 102 7.32 -22.38 -1.55
CA LEU A 102 7.60 -22.97 -2.86
C LEU A 102 6.98 -22.06 -3.93
N HIS A 103 7.82 -21.52 -4.81
CA HIS A 103 7.40 -20.84 -6.04
C HIS A 103 6.73 -21.86 -6.96
N LYS A 104 5.44 -22.13 -6.71
CA LYS A 104 4.62 -22.91 -7.64
C LYS A 104 4.28 -22.04 -8.84
N GLU A 105 4.59 -22.55 -10.02
CA GLU A 105 4.10 -22.03 -11.29
C GLU A 105 2.59 -21.78 -11.20
N LYS A 106 2.13 -20.69 -11.80
CA LYS A 106 0.72 -20.29 -11.73
C LYS A 106 -0.13 -21.37 -12.40
N GLU A 107 -0.84 -22.16 -11.60
CA GLU A 107 -1.81 -23.12 -12.13
C GLU A 107 -2.92 -22.36 -12.86
N GLU A 108 -3.13 -22.67 -14.13
CA GLU A 108 -4.26 -22.13 -14.89
C GLU A 108 -5.59 -22.58 -14.27
N VAL A 109 -6.50 -21.64 -14.05
CA VAL A 109 -7.79 -21.92 -13.42
C VAL A 109 -8.75 -22.48 -14.46
N VAL A 110 -9.05 -23.77 -14.37
CA VAL A 110 -10.06 -24.42 -15.21
C VAL A 110 -11.47 -24.09 -14.69
N LEU A 111 -12.10 -23.07 -15.28
CA LEU A 111 -13.40 -22.54 -14.86
C LEU A 111 -14.58 -23.50 -15.12
N SER A 112 -14.46 -24.38 -16.12
CA SER A 112 -15.54 -25.31 -16.53
C SER A 112 -15.92 -26.31 -15.44
N ALA A 113 -15.02 -26.62 -14.51
CA ALA A 113 -15.27 -27.56 -13.41
C ALA A 113 -16.00 -26.91 -12.22
N ILE A 114 -16.11 -25.59 -12.19
CA ILE A 114 -16.54 -24.84 -11.01
C ILE A 114 -18.06 -24.60 -11.09
N LYS A 115 -18.81 -25.25 -10.20
CA LYS A 115 -20.28 -25.11 -10.13
C LYS A 115 -20.76 -23.92 -9.29
N ASN A 116 -20.00 -23.55 -8.25
CA ASN A 116 -20.44 -22.57 -7.26
C ASN A 116 -19.51 -21.36 -7.18
N VAL A 117 -20.06 -20.21 -6.79
CA VAL A 117 -19.29 -18.97 -6.59
C VAL A 117 -18.27 -19.06 -5.46
N SER A 118 -18.63 -19.75 -4.39
CA SER A 118 -17.72 -20.01 -3.27
C SER A 118 -16.46 -20.75 -3.73
N THR A 119 -16.64 -21.77 -4.58
CA THR A 119 -15.53 -22.51 -5.19
C THR A 119 -14.75 -21.65 -6.20
N LEU A 120 -15.40 -20.73 -6.92
CA LEU A 120 -14.72 -19.79 -7.82
C LEU A 120 -13.73 -18.89 -7.06
N PHE A 121 -14.18 -18.19 -6.01
CA PHE A 121 -13.29 -17.31 -5.24
C PHE A 121 -12.13 -18.08 -4.60
N LYS A 122 -12.43 -19.27 -4.05
CA LYS A 122 -11.45 -20.11 -3.39
C LYS A 122 -10.40 -20.68 -4.34
N THR A 123 -10.80 -21.09 -5.55
CA THR A 123 -9.88 -21.62 -6.58
C THR A 123 -8.99 -20.51 -7.13
N VAL A 124 -9.57 -19.37 -7.52
CA VAL A 124 -8.82 -18.21 -8.01
C VAL A 124 -7.80 -17.71 -6.98
N ARG A 125 -8.18 -17.67 -5.70
CA ARG A 125 -7.24 -17.27 -4.65
C ARG A 125 -6.09 -18.26 -4.50
N LYS A 126 -6.37 -19.57 -4.51
CA LYS A 126 -5.37 -20.63 -4.32
C LYS A 126 -4.41 -20.75 -5.50
N SER A 127 -4.90 -20.70 -6.74
CA SER A 127 -4.06 -20.77 -7.94
C SER A 127 -3.07 -19.61 -8.03
N ASN A 128 -3.46 -18.44 -7.51
CA ASN A 128 -2.58 -17.26 -7.43
C ASN A 128 -1.73 -17.23 -6.14
N ASN A 129 -1.76 -18.27 -5.30
CA ASN A 129 -1.03 -18.34 -4.02
C ASN A 129 -1.29 -17.13 -3.10
N LEU A 130 -2.52 -16.61 -3.09
CA LEU A 130 -2.88 -15.43 -2.31
C LEU A 130 -3.47 -15.78 -0.94
N THR A 131 -3.09 -14.99 0.06
CA THR A 131 -3.83 -14.91 1.31
C THR A 131 -5.09 -14.06 1.11
N LEU A 132 -6.10 -14.22 1.99
CA LEU A 132 -7.31 -13.38 1.96
C LEU A 132 -6.99 -11.88 2.06
N THR A 133 -5.95 -11.51 2.82
CA THR A 133 -5.49 -10.12 2.96
C THR A 133 -4.87 -9.57 1.68
N LYS A 134 -4.06 -10.38 0.96
CA LYS A 134 -3.49 -9.99 -0.34
C LYS A 134 -4.58 -9.84 -1.40
N MET A 135 -5.53 -10.79 -1.45
CA MET A 135 -6.68 -10.72 -2.37
C MET A 135 -7.59 -9.52 -2.06
N GLN A 136 -7.79 -9.19 -0.78
CA GLN A 136 -8.51 -7.98 -0.35
C GLN A 136 -7.88 -6.73 -0.95
N ALA A 137 -6.55 -6.60 -0.90
CA ALA A 137 -5.85 -5.43 -1.42
C ALA A 137 -6.04 -5.29 -2.94
N GLN A 138 -6.07 -6.40 -3.68
CA GLN A 138 -6.22 -6.40 -5.13
C GLN A 138 -7.65 -6.08 -5.60
N ILE A 139 -8.68 -6.68 -4.96
CA ILE A 139 -10.08 -6.50 -5.36
C ILE A 139 -10.73 -5.28 -4.68
N ASN A 140 -10.06 -4.74 -3.66
CA ASN A 140 -10.56 -3.70 -2.77
C ASN A 140 -11.89 -4.11 -2.09
N SER A 141 -11.86 -5.25 -1.39
CA SER A 141 -13.00 -5.80 -0.65
C SER A 141 -12.54 -6.38 0.70
N PRO A 142 -13.25 -6.14 1.82
CA PRO A 142 -12.84 -6.62 3.14
C PRO A 142 -12.63 -8.14 3.19
N ALA A 143 -11.54 -8.60 3.83
CA ALA A 143 -11.21 -10.03 3.95
C ALA A 143 -12.30 -10.84 4.65
N SER A 144 -13.02 -10.24 5.61
CA SER A 144 -14.16 -10.89 6.29
C SER A 144 -15.32 -11.18 5.33
N TYR A 145 -15.56 -10.27 4.36
CA TYR A 145 -16.58 -10.46 3.34
C TYR A 145 -16.16 -11.52 2.32
N LEU A 146 -14.90 -11.49 1.86
CA LEU A 146 -14.35 -12.53 0.98
C LEU A 146 -14.40 -13.92 1.62
N SER A 147 -14.04 -14.03 2.90
CA SER A 147 -14.16 -15.28 3.67
C SER A 147 -15.61 -15.77 3.74
N SER A 148 -16.57 -14.87 3.95
CA SER A 148 -17.99 -15.21 3.96
C SER A 148 -18.48 -15.75 2.62
N ILE A 149 -17.95 -15.22 1.50
CA ILE A 149 -18.25 -15.71 0.14
C ILE A 149 -17.61 -17.08 -0.10
N GLU A 150 -16.33 -17.28 0.26
CA GLU A 150 -15.65 -18.58 0.10
C GLU A 150 -16.29 -19.72 0.89
N ASN A 151 -16.92 -19.39 2.02
CA ASN A 151 -17.67 -20.35 2.83
C ASN A 151 -19.12 -20.55 2.36
N GLY A 152 -19.59 -19.78 1.37
CA GLY A 152 -20.97 -19.84 0.87
C GLY A 152 -22.00 -19.13 1.76
N ASN A 153 -21.57 -18.37 2.77
CA ASN A 153 -22.47 -17.67 3.70
C ASN A 153 -23.07 -16.38 3.10
N LYS A 154 -22.40 -15.80 2.09
CA LYS A 154 -22.86 -14.57 1.42
C LYS A 154 -22.72 -14.69 -0.09
N ILE A 155 -23.72 -14.19 -0.81
CA ILE A 155 -23.72 -14.09 -2.27
C ILE A 155 -23.02 -12.77 -2.67
N PRO A 156 -22.00 -12.81 -3.54
CA PRO A 156 -21.35 -11.59 -3.99
C PRO A 156 -22.21 -10.84 -5.01
N GLY A 157 -22.17 -9.50 -4.97
CA GLY A 157 -22.84 -8.68 -5.98
C GLY A 157 -22.12 -8.69 -7.34
N LYS A 158 -22.85 -8.40 -8.42
CA LYS A 158 -22.33 -8.36 -9.81
C LYS A 158 -21.02 -7.55 -9.95
N ARG A 159 -20.94 -6.39 -9.30
CA ARG A 159 -19.74 -5.52 -9.29
C ARG A 159 -18.49 -6.24 -8.78
N LEU A 160 -18.62 -7.07 -7.75
CA LEU A 160 -17.48 -7.78 -7.18
C LEU A 160 -17.00 -8.89 -8.10
N VAL A 161 -17.93 -9.62 -8.72
CA VAL A 161 -17.62 -10.67 -9.70
C VAL A 161 -16.91 -10.08 -10.93
N THR A 162 -17.38 -8.92 -11.42
CA THR A 162 -16.71 -8.21 -12.53
C THR A 162 -15.29 -7.78 -12.16
N LYS A 163 -15.08 -7.22 -10.96
CA LYS A 163 -13.74 -6.86 -10.48
C LYS A 163 -12.84 -8.07 -10.39
N LEU A 164 -13.32 -9.18 -9.84
CA LEU A 164 -12.55 -10.43 -9.76
C LEU A 164 -12.14 -10.91 -11.15
N ALA A 165 -13.06 -10.90 -12.12
CA ALA A 165 -12.75 -11.30 -13.49
C ALA A 165 -11.68 -10.40 -14.12
N GLN A 166 -11.79 -9.08 -13.95
CA GLN A 166 -10.81 -8.11 -14.46
C GLN A 166 -9.44 -8.24 -13.80
N THR A 167 -9.38 -8.35 -12.47
CA THR A 167 -8.12 -8.42 -11.72
C THR A 167 -7.31 -9.68 -12.04
N PHE A 168 -7.98 -10.79 -12.32
CA PHE A 168 -7.33 -12.09 -12.57
C PHE A 168 -7.40 -12.54 -14.03
N ASN A 169 -7.77 -11.63 -14.96
CA ASN A 169 -7.89 -11.90 -16.39
C ASN A 169 -8.75 -13.15 -16.72
N LEU A 170 -9.88 -13.31 -16.03
CA LEU A 170 -10.80 -14.42 -16.24
C LEU A 170 -11.93 -14.00 -17.21
N PRO A 171 -12.48 -14.93 -18.01
CA PRO A 171 -13.63 -14.65 -18.86
C PRO A 171 -14.85 -14.24 -18.03
N LEU A 172 -15.24 -12.97 -18.19
CA LEU A 172 -16.32 -12.34 -17.41
C LEU A 172 -17.63 -13.12 -17.49
N ASP A 173 -17.96 -13.62 -18.68
CA ASP A 173 -19.23 -14.29 -18.93
C ASP A 173 -19.37 -15.58 -18.11
N GLN A 174 -18.30 -16.38 -18.04
CA GLN A 174 -18.26 -17.59 -17.24
C GLN A 174 -18.34 -17.27 -15.75
N CYS A 175 -17.62 -16.24 -15.28
CA CYS A 175 -17.68 -15.83 -13.88
C CYS A 175 -19.09 -15.37 -13.47
N LEU A 176 -19.79 -14.63 -14.35
CA LEU A 176 -21.17 -14.18 -14.10
C LEU A 176 -22.15 -15.36 -14.11
N GLN A 177 -21.99 -16.30 -15.03
CA GLN A 177 -22.83 -17.50 -15.12
C GLN A 177 -22.67 -18.39 -13.88
N ILE A 178 -21.43 -18.64 -13.42
CA ILE A 178 -21.15 -19.36 -12.17
C ILE A 178 -21.77 -18.63 -10.97
N ALA A 179 -21.86 -17.30 -11.05
CA ALA A 179 -22.52 -16.46 -10.05
C ALA A 179 -24.04 -16.37 -10.13
N GLY A 180 -24.66 -17.10 -11.06
CA GLY A 180 -26.10 -17.09 -11.23
C GLY A 180 -26.63 -15.75 -11.75
N PHE A 181 -25.75 -14.90 -12.29
CA PHE A 181 -26.17 -13.69 -12.99
C PHE A 181 -26.42 -14.04 -14.45
N SER A 182 -27.69 -14.03 -14.85
CA SER A 182 -28.07 -14.11 -16.26
C SER A 182 -27.48 -12.92 -16.99
N ILE A 183 -26.72 -13.20 -18.04
CA ILE A 183 -26.28 -12.16 -18.97
C ILE A 183 -27.43 -12.01 -19.95
N ASP A 184 -28.28 -11.02 -19.73
CA ASP A 184 -29.30 -10.64 -20.71
C ASP A 184 -28.57 -10.05 -21.93
N MET A 185 -28.10 -10.94 -22.81
CA MET A 185 -27.36 -10.61 -24.03
C MET A 185 -28.21 -9.83 -25.06
N GLU A 186 -29.45 -9.45 -24.74
CA GLU A 186 -30.39 -8.87 -25.69
C GLU A 186 -30.24 -7.36 -25.97
N LYS A 187 -29.31 -6.63 -25.32
CA LYS A 187 -29.27 -5.15 -25.45
C LYS A 187 -28.05 -4.54 -26.16
N THR A 188 -27.03 -5.31 -26.54
CA THR A 188 -25.82 -4.73 -27.16
C THR A 188 -25.73 -4.86 -28.68
N THR A 189 -26.53 -5.71 -29.33
CA THR A 189 -26.52 -5.82 -30.81
C THR A 189 -27.36 -4.76 -31.54
N LYS A 190 -28.36 -4.15 -30.88
CA LYS A 190 -29.24 -3.14 -31.53
C LYS A 190 -28.63 -1.73 -31.67
N LYS A 191 -27.42 -1.47 -31.16
CA LYS A 191 -26.76 -0.15 -31.29
C LYS A 191 -25.67 -0.09 -32.36
N GLN A 192 -25.23 -1.22 -32.92
CA GLN A 192 -24.26 -1.25 -34.02
C GLN A 192 -24.90 -1.46 -35.41
N GLU A 193 -26.15 -1.91 -35.50
CA GLU A 193 -26.85 -2.05 -36.79
C GLU A 193 -27.53 -0.75 -37.28
N LYS A 194 -27.70 0.26 -36.41
CA LYS A 194 -28.20 1.58 -36.82
C LYS A 194 -27.12 2.52 -37.40
N ALA A 195 -25.85 2.14 -37.36
CA ALA A 195 -24.75 2.91 -37.97
C ALA A 195 -24.37 2.42 -39.39
N LYS A 196 -24.88 1.27 -39.85
CA LYS A 196 -24.61 0.74 -41.21
C LYS A 196 -25.69 1.04 -42.25
N LYS A 197 -26.70 1.86 -41.91
CA LYS A 197 -27.78 2.27 -42.83
C LYS A 197 -27.69 3.72 -43.30
N LEU A 198 -26.52 4.35 -43.25
CA LEU A 198 -26.29 5.70 -43.76
C LEU A 198 -25.18 5.84 -44.83
N GLU A 199 -24.58 4.74 -45.31
CA GLU A 199 -23.54 4.78 -46.36
C GLU A 199 -23.90 4.01 -47.64
N THR A 200 -25.16 4.06 -48.06
CA THR A 200 -25.57 3.61 -49.41
C THR A 200 -26.58 4.56 -50.05
N LYS A 201 -26.31 5.87 -50.03
CA LYS A 201 -26.88 6.86 -50.96
C LYS A 201 -25.90 8.00 -51.20
N SER A 202 -24.80 7.74 -51.91
CA SER A 202 -23.94 8.77 -52.49
C SER A 202 -23.41 8.27 -53.83
N SER A 203 -24.30 8.25 -54.81
CA SER A 203 -23.95 8.20 -56.24
C SER A 203 -25.19 8.56 -57.06
N ASN A 204 -25.63 9.82 -57.01
CA ASN A 204 -26.06 10.48 -58.23
C ASN A 204 -26.32 11.97 -58.04
N LYS A 205 -25.98 12.70 -59.10
CA LYS A 205 -26.45 14.02 -59.52
C LYS A 205 -25.63 15.24 -59.09
N GLN A 206 -24.75 15.62 -60.02
CA GLN A 206 -24.34 16.99 -60.31
C GLN A 206 -25.54 17.76 -60.89
N GLU A 207 -25.77 18.97 -60.39
CA GLU A 207 -26.32 20.18 -61.05
C GLU A 207 -26.40 21.25 -59.95
N LEU A 208 -25.49 22.22 -59.94
CA LEU A 208 -25.66 23.56 -60.52
C LEU A 208 -26.96 24.24 -60.06
N VAL A 209 -26.85 25.19 -59.11
CA VAL A 209 -27.50 26.52 -59.16
C VAL A 209 -26.96 27.36 -57.99
N THR A 210 -26.58 28.57 -58.37
CA THR A 210 -26.16 29.74 -57.61
C THR A 210 -27.26 30.33 -56.73
N GLY A 211 -26.88 30.98 -55.63
CA GLY A 211 -27.56 32.23 -55.20
C GLY A 211 -27.98 32.35 -53.74
N SER A 212 -27.48 33.43 -53.14
CA SER A 212 -28.11 34.30 -52.13
C SER A 212 -28.37 33.87 -50.68
N GLU A 213 -27.70 34.63 -49.81
CA GLU A 213 -28.26 35.45 -48.72
C GLU A 213 -28.65 34.84 -47.35
N MET A 214 -27.90 35.32 -46.36
CA MET A 214 -28.30 35.94 -45.09
C MET A 214 -29.58 35.48 -44.36
N SER A 215 -29.39 35.05 -43.11
CA SER A 215 -30.00 35.58 -41.86
C SER A 215 -29.70 34.58 -40.73
N VAL A 216 -28.99 34.93 -39.66
CA VAL A 216 -29.43 35.70 -38.47
C VAL A 216 -30.78 35.24 -37.94
N VAL A 217 -30.77 34.33 -36.96
CA VAL A 217 -31.78 34.29 -35.89
C VAL A 217 -31.09 33.96 -34.56
N LYS A 218 -31.24 34.90 -33.63
CA LYS A 218 -31.05 34.75 -32.18
C LYS A 218 -32.34 34.16 -31.60
N GLU A 219 -32.22 33.30 -30.60
CA GLU A 219 -33.21 33.09 -29.52
C GLU A 219 -32.52 32.15 -28.50
N ALA A 220 -32.15 32.52 -27.27
CA ALA A 220 -32.82 33.20 -26.17
C ALA A 220 -33.85 32.32 -25.42
N VAL A 221 -33.45 31.98 -24.17
CA VAL A 221 -34.31 31.87 -22.95
C VAL A 221 -35.22 30.60 -22.94
N THR A 222 -35.29 29.78 -21.88
CA THR A 222 -35.97 30.08 -20.61
C THR A 222 -35.71 28.97 -19.56
N GLU A 223 -35.50 29.42 -18.31
CA GLU A 223 -36.10 28.95 -17.03
C GLU A 223 -36.08 27.46 -16.62
N GLN A 224 -35.39 27.13 -15.52
CA GLN A 224 -35.83 27.11 -14.09
C GLN A 224 -36.52 25.82 -13.64
N ALA A 225 -35.87 25.13 -12.69
CA ALA A 225 -36.44 24.46 -11.50
C ALA A 225 -35.24 23.80 -10.78
N GLY A 226 -34.84 24.16 -9.55
CA GLY A 226 -35.65 24.48 -8.40
C GLY A 226 -35.88 23.19 -7.59
N LEU A 227 -34.85 22.69 -6.89
CA LEU A 227 -35.01 21.64 -5.88
C LEU A 227 -34.42 22.13 -4.56
N GLU A 228 -35.36 22.49 -3.69
CA GLU A 228 -35.18 22.97 -2.33
C GLU A 228 -34.44 21.96 -1.44
N LEU A 229 -33.47 22.49 -0.71
CA LEU A 229 -32.93 21.91 0.50
C LEU A 229 -33.99 22.00 1.60
N LYS A 230 -34.45 20.86 2.12
CA LYS A 230 -35.17 20.83 3.40
C LYS A 230 -34.16 20.74 4.54
N GLU A 231 -34.02 21.87 5.21
CA GLU A 231 -33.39 22.01 6.52
C GLU A 231 -34.17 21.19 7.56
N ILE A 232 -33.45 20.44 8.38
CA ILE A 232 -33.99 19.78 9.57
C ILE A 232 -33.64 20.67 10.77
N PRO A 233 -34.62 21.07 11.59
CA PRO A 233 -34.38 21.96 12.71
C PRO A 233 -33.69 21.23 13.86
N SER A 234 -32.63 21.88 14.34
CA SER A 234 -31.98 21.65 15.63
C SER A 234 -32.90 22.11 16.76
N GLU A 235 -33.30 21.17 17.63
CA GLU A 235 -33.86 21.48 18.94
C GLU A 235 -32.86 21.21 20.06
N GLU A 236 -33.05 22.02 21.09
CA GLU A 236 -32.07 22.47 22.05
C GLU A 236 -32.57 22.13 23.47
N ILE A 237 -31.62 21.86 24.37
CA ILE A 237 -31.68 22.03 25.85
C ILE A 237 -32.53 21.05 26.70
N LYS A 238 -31.84 20.32 27.62
CA LYS A 238 -31.87 20.49 29.12
C LYS A 238 -31.34 19.20 29.78
N LYS A 239 -30.13 19.27 30.36
CA LYS A 239 -29.83 19.42 31.81
C LYS A 239 -30.30 18.23 32.65
N GLU A 240 -29.36 17.46 33.19
CA GLU A 240 -29.40 17.09 34.61
C GLU A 240 -28.01 16.77 35.19
N LYS A 241 -27.76 17.33 36.37
CA LYS A 241 -26.60 17.14 37.25
C LYS A 241 -26.65 15.74 37.88
N LYS A 242 -25.48 15.14 38.14
CA LYS A 242 -24.94 14.96 39.51
C LYS A 242 -23.63 14.15 39.54
N VAL A 243 -22.66 14.74 40.24
CA VAL A 243 -21.81 14.13 41.28
C VAL A 243 -21.04 12.85 40.91
N SER A 244 -19.71 12.94 40.89
CA SER A 244 -18.85 12.12 41.75
C SER A 244 -17.43 12.68 41.78
N GLN A 245 -16.94 12.87 43.00
CA GLN A 245 -15.62 13.34 43.36
C GLN A 245 -14.57 12.27 43.03
N SER A 246 -13.45 12.64 42.41
CA SER A 246 -12.25 11.80 42.38
C SER A 246 -10.98 12.63 42.45
N LYS A 247 -10.38 12.61 43.66
CA LYS A 247 -8.95 12.60 44.00
C LYS A 247 -7.99 13.33 43.06
N GLN A 248 -7.52 14.49 43.55
CA GLN A 248 -6.26 15.12 43.16
C GLN A 248 -5.11 14.10 43.31
N LEU A 249 -4.36 13.90 42.23
CA LEU A 249 -3.04 13.27 42.24
C LEU A 249 -2.07 14.29 41.67
N ASP A 250 -1.23 14.85 42.53
CA ASP A 250 -0.17 15.78 42.16
C ASP A 250 0.84 15.10 41.24
N ARG A 251 0.80 15.45 39.95
CA ARG A 251 1.89 15.18 39.01
C ARG A 251 2.62 16.49 38.72
N LYS A 252 3.80 16.64 39.33
CA LYS A 252 4.82 17.62 38.96
C LYS A 252 5.07 17.53 37.45
N LYS A 253 4.72 18.58 36.71
CA LYS A 253 5.12 18.77 35.32
C LYS A 253 6.52 19.36 35.32
N GLU A 254 7.52 18.54 34.96
CA GLU A 254 8.81 19.05 34.51
C GLU A 254 8.62 19.63 33.10
N HIS A 255 8.64 20.95 33.01
CA HIS A 255 8.76 21.66 31.74
C HIS A 255 10.22 21.58 31.29
N THR A 256 10.55 20.64 30.41
CA THR A 256 11.79 20.72 29.63
C THR A 256 11.63 21.84 28.60
N ALA A 257 12.35 22.93 28.81
CA ALA A 257 12.41 24.05 27.88
C ALA A 257 13.04 23.57 26.57
N ILE A 258 12.23 23.46 25.52
CA ILE A 258 12.72 23.27 24.15
C ILE A 258 13.41 24.59 23.77
N LYS A 259 14.75 24.56 23.65
CA LYS A 259 15.53 25.68 23.12
C LYS A 259 15.03 25.98 21.71
N ALA A 260 14.56 27.21 21.50
CA ALA A 260 14.26 27.71 20.17
C ALA A 260 15.54 27.72 19.34
N VAL A 261 15.60 26.87 18.30
CA VAL A 261 16.66 26.92 17.30
C VAL A 261 16.38 28.13 16.43
N ASN A 262 17.36 29.04 16.34
CA ASN A 262 17.27 30.25 15.55
C ASN A 262 17.49 29.87 14.07
N LEU A 263 16.46 30.00 13.23
CA LEU A 263 16.51 29.51 11.84
C LEU A 263 17.45 30.30 10.92
N ALA A 264 17.93 31.47 11.36
CA ALA A 264 18.84 32.32 10.59
C ALA A 264 20.24 31.72 10.38
N ASP A 265 20.62 30.69 11.17
CA ASP A 265 21.94 30.07 11.11
C ASP A 265 22.00 28.82 10.20
N LEU A 266 20.90 28.46 9.52
CA LEU A 266 20.87 27.31 8.61
C LEU A 266 21.47 27.66 7.24
N ASN A 267 22.58 27.01 6.88
CA ASN A 267 23.21 27.16 5.57
C ASN A 267 22.36 26.45 4.48
N TYR A 268 21.67 27.24 3.66
CA TYR A 268 20.61 26.79 2.74
C TYR A 268 21.06 25.99 1.52
N SER A 269 22.37 25.88 1.27
CA SER A 269 22.92 24.95 0.26
C SER A 269 22.70 23.46 0.60
N LYS A 270 22.34 23.13 1.84
CA LYS A 270 22.03 21.76 2.30
C LYS A 270 20.53 21.43 2.34
N VAL A 271 19.64 22.39 2.10
CA VAL A 271 18.18 22.22 2.32
C VAL A 271 17.45 21.50 1.17
N ALA A 272 18.09 21.33 0.01
CA ALA A 272 17.57 20.48 -1.07
C ALA A 272 17.41 19.00 -0.65
N LYS A 273 18.05 18.59 0.47
CA LYS A 273 17.80 17.33 1.19
C LYS A 273 17.47 17.64 2.64
N GLY A 274 16.26 18.07 2.91
CA GLY A 274 15.79 18.29 4.27
C GLY A 274 15.52 16.96 4.98
N GLU A 275 16.37 16.59 5.95
CA GLU A 275 15.99 15.64 7.00
C GLU A 275 15.19 16.41 8.07
N PHE A 276 13.89 16.13 8.18
CA PHE A 276 13.10 16.65 9.28
C PHE A 276 13.09 15.64 10.44
N GLU A 277 13.71 16.00 11.57
CA GLU A 277 13.57 15.22 12.81
C GLU A 277 12.16 15.39 13.36
N LEU A 278 11.31 14.40 13.16
CA LEU A 278 10.05 14.29 13.87
C LEU A 278 10.31 13.77 15.29
N SER A 279 9.62 14.31 16.28
CA SER A 279 9.66 13.84 17.66
C SER A 279 9.28 12.35 17.70
N GLY A 280 10.29 11.49 17.80
CA GLY A 280 10.16 10.05 17.54
C GLY A 280 11.34 9.41 16.80
N GLY A 281 12.35 10.20 16.39
CA GLY A 281 13.60 9.68 15.81
C GLY A 281 13.44 9.07 14.41
N LYS A 282 12.39 9.47 13.69
CA LYS A 282 12.18 9.11 12.29
C LYS A 282 12.36 10.36 11.45
N SER A 283 13.40 10.38 10.63
CA SER A 283 13.56 11.36 9.56
C SER A 283 12.83 10.89 8.31
N PHE A 284 12.12 11.80 7.65
CA PHE A 284 11.60 11.58 6.31
C PHE A 284 12.38 12.49 5.36
N VAL A 285 13.03 11.89 4.37
CA VAL A 285 13.67 12.63 3.28
C VAL A 285 12.77 12.46 2.07
N ALA A 286 11.98 13.49 1.77
CA ALA A 286 11.29 13.59 0.49
C ALA A 286 12.13 14.50 -0.41
N ASP A 287 12.54 13.98 -1.57
CA ASP A 287 13.25 14.77 -2.57
C ASP A 287 12.26 15.71 -3.26
N LEU A 288 12.09 16.90 -2.68
CA LEU A 288 11.17 17.95 -3.17
C LEU A 288 11.52 18.38 -4.60
N ASN A 289 12.77 18.20 -5.04
CA ASN A 289 13.18 18.54 -6.40
C ASN A 289 12.45 17.71 -7.46
N LEU A 290 12.20 16.42 -7.18
CA LEU A 290 11.46 15.55 -8.08
C LEU A 290 9.99 15.97 -8.22
N LEU A 291 9.44 16.53 -7.12
CA LEU A 291 8.07 17.00 -7.08
C LEU A 291 7.92 18.34 -7.80
N MET A 292 8.91 19.23 -7.67
CA MET A 292 8.95 20.52 -8.36
C MET A 292 9.26 20.39 -9.85
N ALA A 293 10.04 19.39 -10.26
CA ALA A 293 10.36 19.14 -11.68
C ALA A 293 9.12 18.80 -12.53
N ASN A 294 8.03 18.36 -11.91
CA ASN A 294 6.77 18.02 -12.58
C ASN A 294 5.71 19.14 -12.48
N MET A 295 6.04 20.31 -11.94
CA MET A 295 5.12 21.44 -11.82
C MET A 295 5.22 22.32 -13.08
N GLU A 296 4.47 21.98 -14.13
CA GLU A 296 4.56 22.61 -15.46
C GLU A 296 3.82 23.95 -15.62
N SER A 297 3.24 24.55 -14.57
CA SER A 297 2.51 25.83 -14.74
C SER A 297 2.70 26.82 -13.59
N GLU A 298 3.04 28.06 -13.96
CA GLU A 298 3.25 29.21 -13.07
C GLU A 298 1.96 29.68 -12.34
N SER A 299 0.81 29.06 -12.65
CA SER A 299 -0.51 29.46 -12.17
C SER A 299 -1.11 28.53 -11.11
N SER A 300 -0.48 27.39 -10.79
CA SER A 300 -1.03 26.44 -9.82
C SER A 300 -0.38 26.57 -8.44
N SER A 301 -1.22 26.77 -7.42
CA SER A 301 -0.82 26.64 -6.02
C SER A 301 -0.95 25.19 -5.59
N TYR A 302 0.08 24.64 -4.97
CA TYR A 302 0.07 23.27 -4.44
C TYR A 302 0.02 23.32 -2.91
N GLU A 303 -0.88 22.55 -2.30
CA GLU A 303 -1.02 22.43 -0.85
C GLU A 303 -0.72 20.98 -0.43
N PHE A 304 0.30 20.82 0.42
CA PHE A 304 0.68 19.54 1.02
C PHE A 304 0.33 19.58 2.50
N THR A 305 -0.32 18.52 2.99
CA THR A 305 -0.58 18.35 4.43
C THR A 305 0.18 17.14 4.93
N PHE A 306 1.10 17.37 5.87
CA PHE A 306 1.87 16.33 6.52
C PHE A 306 1.34 16.12 7.94
N ILE A 307 1.15 14.87 8.33
CA ILE A 307 0.83 14.50 9.73
C ILE A 307 2.18 14.29 10.43
N VAL A 308 2.52 15.18 11.36
CA VAL A 308 3.80 15.18 12.08
C VAL A 308 3.77 14.18 13.22
N ASP A 309 2.62 14.07 13.89
CA ASP A 309 2.43 13.19 15.03
C ASP A 309 1.01 12.62 15.02
N VAL A 310 0.92 11.28 15.02
CA VAL A 310 -0.33 10.52 14.95
C VAL A 310 -1.09 10.58 16.28
N GLU A 311 -0.40 10.73 17.41
CA GLU A 311 -1.03 10.73 18.73
C GLU A 311 -1.62 12.10 19.07
N SER A 312 -0.92 13.19 18.73
CA SER A 312 -1.40 14.56 18.96
C SER A 312 -2.20 15.15 17.79
N ASN A 313 -2.31 14.42 16.67
CA ASN A 313 -2.97 14.85 15.43
C ASN A 313 -2.43 16.19 14.89
N GLN A 314 -1.16 16.50 15.17
CA GLN A 314 -0.53 17.71 14.67
C GLN A 314 -0.24 17.58 13.18
N THR A 315 -0.73 18.55 12.43
CA THR A 315 -0.50 18.65 10.99
C THR A 315 0.30 19.89 10.66
N VAL A 316 1.21 19.75 9.70
CA VAL A 316 1.94 20.86 9.08
C VAL A 316 1.46 20.97 7.65
N LYS A 317 0.97 22.15 7.29
CA LYS A 317 0.57 22.47 5.92
C LYS A 317 1.69 23.25 5.26
N VAL A 318 2.11 22.78 4.08
CA VAL A 318 3.07 23.48 3.24
C VAL A 318 2.32 23.91 1.98
N LYS A 319 2.19 25.21 1.77
CA LYS A 319 1.61 25.78 0.57
C LYS A 319 2.73 26.39 -0.27
N ILE A 320 2.82 25.95 -1.52
CA ILE A 320 3.82 26.43 -2.48
C ILE A 320 3.06 27.19 -3.58
N SER A 321 3.39 28.47 -3.76
CA SER A 321 2.84 29.30 -4.83
C SER A 321 3.87 30.32 -5.29
N GLN A 322 4.21 30.35 -6.58
CA GLN A 322 5.03 31.39 -7.20
C GLN A 322 6.37 31.67 -6.48
N GLY A 323 7.09 30.61 -6.09
CA GLY A 323 8.36 30.74 -5.35
C GLY A 323 8.22 31.13 -3.88
N ILE A 324 7.00 31.25 -3.35
CA ILE A 324 6.75 31.47 -1.93
C ILE A 324 6.34 30.14 -1.30
N ILE A 325 7.06 29.77 -0.23
CA ILE A 325 6.73 28.61 0.60
C ILE A 325 6.13 29.13 1.89
N ALA A 326 4.85 28.85 2.12
CA ALA A 326 4.19 29.11 3.39
C ALA A 326 4.09 27.81 4.20
N VAL A 327 4.59 27.84 5.43
CA VAL A 327 4.50 26.71 6.36
C VAL A 327 3.56 27.10 7.50
N GLU A 328 2.49 26.35 7.67
CA GLU A 328 1.53 26.52 8.75
C GLU A 328 1.60 25.33 9.71
N SER A 329 1.81 25.62 11.00
CA SER A 329 1.77 24.64 12.08
C SER A 329 0.88 25.18 13.20
N GLY A 330 -0.31 24.59 13.35
CA GLY A 330 -1.33 25.09 14.28
C GLY A 330 -1.77 26.52 13.97
N LYS A 331 -1.58 27.45 14.93
CA LYS A 331 -1.95 28.88 14.78
C LYS A 331 -0.82 29.76 14.24
N LYS A 332 0.38 29.22 14.04
CA LYS A 332 1.54 30.00 13.57
C LYS A 332 1.70 29.82 12.07
N LYS A 333 1.78 30.94 11.35
CA LYS A 333 2.12 30.99 9.93
C LYS A 333 3.50 31.62 9.78
N GLN A 334 4.38 30.99 9.01
CA GLN A 334 5.66 31.55 8.61
C GLN A 334 5.76 31.55 7.09
N TRP A 335 6.28 32.66 6.56
CA TRP A 335 6.49 32.87 5.14
C TRP A 335 7.98 32.76 4.85
N ILE A 336 8.32 31.97 3.84
CA ILE A 336 9.69 31.85 3.32
C ILE A 336 9.63 32.33 1.88
N LEU A 337 10.23 33.49 1.61
CA LEU A 337 10.51 33.91 0.23
C LEU A 337 11.76 33.17 -0.23
N GLN A 338 11.68 32.59 -1.42
CA GLN A 338 12.81 31.96 -2.09
C GLN A 338 13.61 32.98 -2.90
#